data_AF-A0A2J6X6S9-F1
#
_entry.id   AF-A0A2J6X6S9-F1
#
_cell.length_a   1.000
_cell.length_b   1.000
_cell.length_c   1.000
_cell.angle_alpha   90.00
_cell.angle_beta   90.00
_cell.angle_gamma   90.00
#
_symmetry.space_group_name_H-M   'P 1'
#
loop_
_entity.id
_entity.type
_entity.pdbx_description
1 polymer ?
#
loop_
_entity_poly.entity_id
_entity_poly.type
_entity_poly.pdbx_seq_one_letter_code
_entity_poly.pdbx_strand_id
1 'polypeptide(L)' 'MEEISKDYLRSIIDHTLLKPDATPKDIEKLCKEAIENNFFAVCVNSSYVELVKSFLSGSSIKIASVVGFPLG' A
#
# COMPACT_ATOMS: atom_id res chain seq x y z
N MET A 1 -5.91 30.97 0.31
CA MET A 1 -6.10 29.51 0.37
C MET A 1 -4.70 28.94 0.21
N GLU A 2 -4.14 28.31 1.24
CA GLU A 2 -2.80 27.71 1.13
C GLU A 2 -2.86 26.50 0.20
N GLU A 3 -1.93 26.44 -0.75
CA GLU A 3 -1.85 25.38 -1.73
C GLU A 3 -1.15 24.16 -1.12
N ILE A 4 -1.80 23.00 -1.15
CA ILE A 4 -1.23 21.77 -0.58
C ILE A 4 -0.15 21.22 -1.53
N SER A 5 1.05 21.00 -0.99
CA SER A 5 2.17 20.39 -1.71
C SER A 5 1.84 18.94 -2.16
N LYS A 6 2.22 18.59 -3.39
CA LYS A 6 2.10 17.21 -3.90
C LYS A 6 2.90 16.21 -3.07
N ASP A 7 4.05 16.61 -2.53
CA ASP A 7 4.88 15.73 -1.71
C ASP A 7 4.24 15.48 -0.34
N TYR A 8 3.56 16.48 0.21
CA TYR A 8 2.74 16.29 1.39
C TYR A 8 1.57 15.33 1.12
N LEU A 9 0.90 15.44 -0.04
CA LEU A 9 -0.16 14.49 -0.41
C LEU A 9 0.37 13.05 -0.49
N ARG A 10 1.53 12.85 -1.12
CA ARG A 10 2.14 11.51 -1.22
C ARG A 10 2.44 10.90 0.14
N SER A 11 2.96 11.70 1.08
CA SER A 11 3.35 11.23 2.41
C SER A 11 2.20 10.89 3.36
N ILE A 12 0.95 11.03 2.92
CA ILE A 12 -0.26 10.68 3.68
C ILE A 12 -1.17 9.66 2.95
N ILE A 13 -0.74 9.12 1.81
CA ILE A 13 -1.53 8.17 1.03
C ILE A 13 -1.19 6.72 1.40
N ASP A 14 -2.24 5.94 1.70
CA ASP A 14 -2.19 4.49 1.81
C ASP A 14 -2.69 3.85 0.50
N HIS A 15 -1.77 3.34 -0.30
CA HIS A 15 -2.11 2.68 -1.57
C HIS A 15 -2.75 1.32 -1.30
N THR A 16 -4.04 1.19 -1.62
CA THR A 16 -4.88 0.13 -1.06
C THR A 16 -5.38 -0.84 -2.12
N LEU A 17 -5.23 -2.15 -1.87
CA LEU A 17 -5.86 -3.22 -2.66
C LEU A 17 -6.46 -4.28 -1.75
N LEU A 18 -7.78 -4.26 -1.62
CA LEU A 18 -8.57 -5.19 -0.78
C LEU A 18 -9.58 -6.00 -1.58
N LYS A 19 -9.45 -6.03 -2.92
CA LYS A 19 -10.31 -6.85 -3.76
C LYS A 19 -10.09 -8.33 -3.45
N PRO A 20 -11.15 -9.14 -3.29
CA PRO A 20 -11.02 -10.55 -2.92
C PRO A 20 -10.35 -11.41 -4.02
N ASP A 21 -10.37 -10.94 -5.26
CA ASP A 21 -9.74 -11.56 -6.43
C ASP A 21 -8.35 -10.96 -6.75
N ALA A 22 -7.80 -10.10 -5.90
CA ALA A 22 -6.45 -9.58 -6.06
C ALA A 22 -5.44 -10.72 -6.14
N THR A 23 -4.54 -10.66 -7.11
CA THR A 23 -3.50 -11.67 -7.33
C THR A 23 -2.14 -11.21 -6.80
N PRO A 24 -1.16 -12.12 -6.61
CA PRO A 24 0.21 -11.73 -6.27
C PRO A 24 0.85 -10.72 -7.24
N LYS A 25 0.48 -10.76 -8.53
CA LYS A 25 0.95 -9.78 -9.53
C LYS A 25 0.36 -8.39 -9.31
N ASP A 26 -0.89 -8.32 -8.88
CA ASP A 26 -1.52 -7.04 -8.53
C ASP A 26 -0.86 -6.44 -7.28
N ILE A 27 -0.50 -7.28 -6.31
CA ILE A 27 0.24 -6.86 -5.11
C ILE A 27 1.65 -6.36 -5.46
N GLU A 28 2.35 -7.04 -6.39
CA GLU A 28 3.64 -6.57 -6.90
C GLU A 28 3.51 -5.19 -7.55
N LYS A 29 2.51 -5.01 -8.42
CA LYS A 29 2.23 -3.73 -9.08
C LYS A 29 1.92 -2.63 -8.07
N LEU A 30 1.06 -2.92 -7.09
CA LEU A 30 0.71 -2.00 -6.00
C LEU A 30 1.97 -1.52 -5.24
N CYS A 31 2.89 -2.43 -4.92
CA CYS A 31 4.13 -2.10 -4.23
C CYS A 31 5.05 -1.22 -5.10
N LYS A 32 5.17 -1.53 -6.40
CA LYS A 32 5.97 -0.72 -7.34
C LYS A 32 5.44 0.70 -7.46
N GLU A 33 4.12 0.85 -7.65
CA GLU A 33 3.49 2.16 -7.73
C GLU A 33 3.68 2.98 -6.43
N ALA A 34 3.62 2.32 -5.28
CA ALA A 34 3.86 2.98 -3.99
C ALA A 34 5.31 3.47 -3.83
N ILE A 35 6.29 2.68 -4.28
CA ILE A 35 7.70 3.08 -4.29
C ILE A 35 7.93 4.24 -5.28
N GLU A 36 7.44 4.12 -6.51
CA GLU A 36 7.59 5.13 -7.56
C GLU A 36 7.03 6.49 -7.14
N ASN A 37 5.93 6.49 -6.38
CA ASN A 37 5.27 7.71 -5.93
C ASN A 37 5.66 8.16 -4.52
N ASN A 38 6.52 7.41 -3.81
CA ASN A 38 6.87 7.66 -2.41
C ASN A 38 5.64 7.82 -1.50
N PHE A 39 4.69 6.89 -1.63
CA PHE A 39 3.51 6.88 -0.76
C PHE A 39 3.84 6.53 0.69
N PHE A 40 2.90 6.77 1.59
CA PHE A 40 3.13 6.48 3.01
C PHE A 40 3.12 4.98 3.30
N ALA A 41 2.09 4.29 2.82
CA ALA A 41 1.90 2.87 3.07
C ALA A 41 1.26 2.14 1.89
N VAL A 42 1.34 0.81 1.95
CA VAL A 42 0.52 -0.11 1.16
C VAL A 42 -0.45 -0.82 2.11
N CYS A 43 -1.74 -0.84 1.78
CA CYS A 43 -2.79 -1.49 2.55
C CYS A 43 -3.36 -2.71 1.81
N VAL A 44 -3.26 -3.90 2.42
CA VAL A 44 -3.65 -5.18 1.81
C VAL A 44 -4.38 -6.10 2.79
N ASN A 45 -5.03 -7.14 2.26
CA ASN A 45 -5.52 -8.26 3.08
C ASN A 45 -4.35 -8.92 3.83
N SER A 46 -4.60 -9.37 5.07
CA SER A 46 -3.59 -10.00 5.94
C SER A 46 -2.85 -11.17 5.27
N SER A 47 -3.48 -11.90 4.35
CA SER A 47 -2.84 -12.98 3.59
C SER A 47 -1.66 -12.52 2.72
N TYR A 48 -1.56 -11.23 2.40
CA TYR A 48 -0.51 -10.68 1.54
C TYR A 48 0.62 -9.96 2.27
N VAL A 49 0.56 -9.84 3.60
CA VAL A 49 1.55 -9.07 4.38
C VAL A 49 2.98 -9.58 4.17
N GLU A 50 3.18 -10.89 4.13
CA GLU A 50 4.51 -11.48 3.89
C GLU A 50 5.02 -11.16 2.47
N LEU A 51 4.15 -11.27 1.47
CA LEU A 51 4.49 -10.95 0.08
C LEU A 51 4.85 -9.47 -0.08
N VAL A 52 4.02 -8.56 0.47
CA VAL A 52 4.30 -7.12 0.47
C VAL A 52 5.63 -6.81 1.16
N LYS A 53 5.92 -7.46 2.29
CA LYS A 53 7.20 -7.28 3.00
C LYS A 53 8.40 -7.64 2.12
N SER A 54 8.28 -8.68 1.29
CA SER A 54 9.33 -9.04 0.35
C SER A 54 9.55 -7.98 -0.74
N PHE A 55 8.48 -7.43 -1.31
CA PHE A 55 8.56 -6.41 -2.36
C PHE A 55 9.00 -5.03 -1.85
N LEU A 56 8.64 -4.68 -0.62
CA LEU A 56 8.98 -3.39 -0.01
C LEU A 56 10.31 -3.42 0.75
N SER A 57 11.08 -4.51 0.66
CA SER A 57 12.36 -4.65 1.34
C SER A 57 13.32 -3.52 0.95
N GLY A 58 13.80 -2.78 1.96
CA GLY A 58 14.69 -1.62 1.76
C GLY A 58 13.98 -0.31 1.40
N SER A 59 12.65 -0.31 1.27
CA SER A 59 11.86 0.92 1.10
C SER A 59 11.43 1.51 2.45
N SER A 60 11.06 2.80 2.46
CA SER A 60 10.46 3.47 3.62
C SER A 60 8.94 3.27 3.73
N ILE A 61 8.33 2.61 2.73
CA ILE A 61 6.87 2.43 2.62
C ILE A 61 6.39 1.52 3.76
N LYS A 62 5.37 1.95 4.48
CA LYS A 62 4.76 1.17 5.57
C LYS A 62 3.84 0.08 5.03
N ILE A 63 3.61 -0.95 5.85
CA ILE A 63 2.66 -2.01 5.54
C ILE A 63 1.48 -1.84 6.50
N ALA A 64 0.31 -1.59 5.93
CA ALA A 64 -0.97 -1.61 6.61
C ALA A 64 -1.74 -2.87 6.21
N SER A 65 -2.50 -3.44 7.13
CA SER A 65 -3.34 -4.60 6.82
C SER A 65 -4.64 -4.59 7.61
N VAL A 66 -5.68 -5.07 6.95
CA VAL A 66 -7.01 -5.22 7.53
C VAL A 66 -7.20 -6.59 8.19
N VAL A 67 -7.98 -6.62 9.27
CA VAL A 67 -8.37 -7.84 10.01
C VAL A 67 -9.89 -7.85 10.14
N GLY A 68 -10.53 -9.01 9.94
CA GLY A 68 -12.00 -9.13 9.91
C GLY A 68 -12.66 -8.51 8.67
N PHE A 69 -11.91 -7.95 7.73
CA PHE A 69 -12.50 -7.29 6.57
C PHE A 69 -12.94 -8.29 5.47
N PRO A 70 -14.09 -8.08 4.79
CA PRO A 70 -15.02 -6.96 4.94
C PRO A 70 -16.16 -7.17 5.95
N LEU A 71 -16.23 -8.34 6.62
CA LEU A 71 -17.45 -8.79 7.30
C LEU A 71 -17.50 -8.54 8.82
N GLY A 72 -16.40 -8.10 9.43
CA GLY A 72 -16.23 -7.98 10.89
C GLY A 72 -15.65 -9.24 11.54
#